data_AF-A0A1M5YLT4-F1
#
_entry.id   AF-A0A1M5YLT4-F1
#
_cell.length_a   1.000
_cell.length_b   1.000
_cell.length_c   1.000
_cell.angle_alpha   90.00
_cell.angle_beta   90.00
_cell.angle_gamma   90.00
#
_symmetry.space_group_name_H-M   'P 1'
#
loop_
_entity.id
_entity.type
_entity.pdbx_description
1 polymer ?
#
loop_
_entity_poly.entity_id
_entity_poly.type
_entity_poly.pdbx_seq_one_letter_code
_entity_poly.pdbx_strand_id
1 'polypeptide(L)'
;MNKENLKRMRFIIPGIIIIIYIIPSLSDNAQELLNIHLLFQALKWSDSIYIVLIVLLSGLYYILNIRWLVWKPFNDKVTENIKNSLMRMCSLEISSEQWFTIKKDRTLMNVFYHLIGNDDSLASKSKDVMFNGLVWTTCFDFTILSATGGFVYLLLSIFSGNHHYIYISVTLYTLFYIGLAFSWLLTYRHINLSNGQLEVIKQRFKQNVDDQIKQALENL
;
A
#
# COMPACT_ATOMS: atom_id res chain seq x y z
N MET A 1 11.69 6.71 -8.83
CA MET A 1 11.44 6.97 -7.40
C MET A 1 12.47 6.21 -6.57
N ASN A 2 13.11 6.83 -5.56
CA ASN A 2 14.06 6.15 -4.67
C ASN A 2 13.29 5.49 -3.48
N LYS A 3 13.88 4.44 -2.88
CA LYS A 3 13.33 3.69 -1.72
C LYS A 3 13.08 4.60 -0.52
N GLU A 4 13.95 5.57 -0.30
CA GLU A 4 13.80 6.53 0.80
C GLU A 4 12.57 7.43 0.59
N ASN A 5 12.40 7.99 -0.60
CA ASN A 5 11.21 8.79 -0.94
C ASN A 5 9.92 7.96 -0.79
N LEU A 6 9.93 6.70 -1.21
CA LEU A 6 8.80 5.79 -1.03
C LEU A 6 8.42 5.63 0.46
N LYS A 7 9.41 5.43 1.35
CA LYS A 7 9.17 5.32 2.80
C LYS A 7 8.60 6.61 3.37
N ARG A 8 9.19 7.75 3.02
CA ARG A 8 8.72 9.08 3.47
C ARG A 8 7.27 9.33 3.03
N MET A 9 6.94 9.06 1.76
CA MET A 9 5.58 9.24 1.25
C MET A 9 4.57 8.32 1.95
N ARG A 10 4.91 7.03 2.16
CA ARG A 10 4.03 6.08 2.89
C ARG A 10 3.77 6.44 4.35
N PHE A 11 4.61 7.29 4.94
CA PHE A 11 4.42 7.82 6.28
C PHE A 11 3.58 9.10 6.27
N ILE A 12 3.85 10.03 5.35
CA ILE A 12 3.18 11.35 5.30
C ILE A 12 1.72 11.23 4.84
N ILE A 13 1.44 10.38 3.84
CA ILE A 13 0.13 10.30 3.18
C ILE A 13 -1.03 10.00 4.14
N PRO A 14 -0.95 9.03 5.07
CA PRO A 14 -2.02 8.81 6.05
C PRO A 14 -2.41 10.07 6.82
N GLY A 15 -1.44 10.84 7.32
CA GLY A 15 -1.71 12.08 8.06
C GLY A 15 -2.36 13.16 7.20
N ILE A 16 -1.96 13.28 5.93
CA ILE A 16 -2.64 14.18 4.97
C ILE A 16 -4.12 13.77 4.81
N ILE A 17 -4.40 12.47 4.62
CA ILE A 17 -5.77 11.97 4.48
C ILE A 17 -6.59 12.27 5.73
N ILE A 18 -6.02 12.07 6.92
CA ILE A 18 -6.73 12.36 8.18
C ILE A 18 -7.07 13.85 8.30
N ILE A 19 -6.13 14.74 7.98
CA ILE A 19 -6.42 16.19 7.99
C ILE A 19 -7.55 16.51 7.02
N ILE A 20 -7.51 15.99 5.79
CA ILE A 20 -8.58 16.20 4.80
C ILE A 20 -9.93 15.75 5.37
N TYR A 21 -9.98 14.67 6.15
CA TYR A 21 -11.21 14.19 6.77
C TYR A 21 -11.64 14.98 8.00
N ILE A 22 -10.75 15.70 8.67
CA ILE A 22 -11.10 16.58 9.78
C ILE A 22 -11.69 17.89 9.27
N ILE A 23 -11.22 18.42 8.12
CA ILE A 23 -11.68 19.70 7.58
C ILE A 23 -13.22 19.80 7.52
N PRO A 24 -13.95 18.79 7.02
CA PRO A 24 -15.42 18.81 7.04
C PRO A 24 -16.07 19.00 8.41
N SER A 25 -15.46 18.51 9.50
CA SER A 25 -16.00 18.70 10.85
C SER A 25 -15.94 20.14 11.35
N LEU A 26 -15.11 20.98 10.73
CA LEU A 26 -14.96 22.39 11.08
C LEU A 26 -16.01 23.29 10.40
N SER A 27 -16.82 22.71 9.51
CA SER A 27 -17.88 23.42 8.81
C SER A 27 -19.21 23.24 9.51
N ASP A 28 -19.96 24.33 9.66
CA ASP A 28 -21.27 24.30 10.30
C ASP A 28 -22.39 23.88 9.33
N ASN A 29 -22.14 23.90 8.01
CA ASN A 29 -23.12 23.55 7.00
C ASN A 29 -22.52 22.93 5.73
N ALA A 30 -23.23 21.99 5.12
CA ALA A 30 -22.78 21.28 3.91
C ALA A 30 -22.52 22.18 2.69
N GLN A 31 -23.12 23.38 2.63
CA GLN A 31 -22.87 24.34 1.55
C GLN A 31 -21.47 24.99 1.64
N GLU A 32 -20.91 25.13 2.84
CA GLU A 32 -19.56 25.66 3.03
C GLU A 32 -18.49 24.66 2.59
N LEU A 33 -18.80 23.35 2.62
CA LEU A 33 -17.93 22.29 2.08
C LEU A 33 -17.62 22.45 0.59
N LEU A 34 -18.55 23.02 -0.19
CA LEU A 34 -18.34 23.27 -1.61
C LEU A 34 -17.39 24.45 -1.85
N ASN A 35 -17.22 25.32 -0.85
CA ASN A 35 -16.30 26.45 -0.89
C ASN A 35 -14.97 26.08 -0.24
N ILE A 36 -14.25 25.13 -0.86
CA ILE A 36 -12.94 24.65 -0.41
C ILE A 36 -11.96 25.80 -0.10
N HIS A 37 -12.02 26.90 -0.85
CA HIS A 37 -11.19 28.07 -0.61
C HIS A 37 -11.46 28.74 0.76
N LEU A 38 -12.72 28.79 1.20
CA LEU A 38 -13.10 29.36 2.51
C LEU A 38 -12.70 28.44 3.66
N LEU A 39 -12.75 27.13 3.48
CA LEU A 39 -12.28 26.16 4.47
C LEU A 39 -10.77 26.28 4.73
N PHE A 40 -9.98 26.47 3.67
CA PHE A 40 -8.54 26.75 3.81
C PHE A 40 -8.24 28.12 4.44
N GLN A 41 -9.11 29.12 4.25
CA GLN A 41 -8.99 30.41 4.93
C GLN A 41 -9.43 30.39 6.41
N ALA A 42 -10.41 29.56 6.77
CA ALA A 42 -10.90 29.39 8.14
C ALA A 42 -9.84 28.73 9.05
N LEU A 43 -8.95 27.93 8.44
CA LEU A 43 -7.77 27.31 9.04
C LEU A 43 -6.66 28.36 9.35
N LYS A 44 -6.96 29.40 10.13
CA LYS A 44 -6.04 30.48 10.58
C LYS A 44 -4.94 30.04 11.56
N TRP A 45 -4.54 28.76 11.55
CA TRP A 45 -3.48 28.28 12.41
C TRP A 45 -2.15 28.45 11.70
N SER A 46 -1.07 28.75 12.43
CA SER A 46 0.28 28.76 11.84
C SER A 46 0.55 27.42 11.16
N ASP A 47 1.06 27.42 9.93
CA ASP A 47 1.35 26.24 9.10
C ASP A 47 2.06 25.11 9.87
N SER A 48 2.86 25.48 10.87
CA SER A 48 3.58 24.59 11.78
C SER A 48 2.70 23.60 12.54
N ILE A 49 1.48 23.98 12.94
CA ILE A 49 0.63 23.08 13.75
C ILE A 49 0.07 21.92 12.93
N TYR A 50 -0.26 22.16 11.65
CA TYR A 50 -0.73 21.11 10.76
C TYR A 50 0.37 20.09 10.51
N ILE A 51 1.61 20.54 10.34
CA ILE A 51 2.76 19.64 10.19
C ILE A 51 2.90 18.76 11.45
N VAL A 52 2.78 19.34 12.65
CA VAL A 52 2.82 18.57 13.91
C VAL A 52 1.68 17.55 13.96
N LEU A 53 0.45 17.95 13.61
CA LEU A 53 -0.70 17.04 13.59
C LEU A 53 -0.56 15.92 12.55
N ILE A 54 -0.09 16.21 11.33
CA ILE A 54 0.19 15.18 10.31
C ILE A 54 1.17 14.17 10.87
N VAL A 55 2.28 14.63 11.46
CA VAL A 55 3.32 13.75 11.99
C VAL A 55 2.79 12.88 13.14
N LEU A 56 2.04 13.46 14.08
CA LEU A 56 1.46 12.73 15.21
C LEU A 56 0.45 11.67 14.74
N LEU A 57 -0.49 12.05 13.88
CA LEU A 57 -1.55 11.18 13.41
C LEU A 57 -1.00 10.07 12.49
N SER A 58 -0.06 10.41 11.61
CA SER A 58 0.72 9.43 10.83
C SER A 58 1.49 8.47 11.74
N GLY A 59 2.12 8.98 12.80
CA GLY A 59 2.86 8.19 13.78
C GLY A 59 1.97 7.16 14.46
N LEU A 60 0.82 7.58 14.97
CA LEU A 60 -0.17 6.69 15.59
C LEU A 60 -0.67 5.64 14.61
N TYR A 61 -1.06 6.04 13.39
CA TYR A 61 -1.50 5.12 12.35
C TYR A 61 -0.42 4.07 12.00
N TYR A 62 0.84 4.52 11.90
CA TYR A 62 1.97 3.67 11.60
C TYR A 62 2.23 2.63 12.71
N ILE A 63 2.18 3.05 13.98
CA ILE A 63 2.41 2.18 15.15
C ILE A 63 1.34 1.08 15.23
N LEU A 64 0.08 1.41 14.99
CA LEU A 64 -1.02 0.45 15.10
C LEU A 64 -1.00 -0.63 14.01
N ASN A 65 -0.21 -0.43 12.94
CA ASN A 65 -0.02 -1.37 11.83
C ASN A 65 -1.34 -1.89 11.21
N ILE A 66 -2.41 -1.10 11.29
CA ILE A 66 -3.77 -1.47 10.83
C ILE A 66 -3.75 -1.80 9.33
N ARG A 67 -2.89 -1.10 8.56
CA ARG A 67 -2.65 -1.36 7.13
C ARG A 67 -2.42 -2.83 6.84
N TRP A 68 -1.65 -3.52 7.67
CA TRP A 68 -1.28 -4.91 7.42
C TRP A 68 -2.50 -5.83 7.34
N LEU A 69 -3.53 -5.62 8.16
CA LEU A 69 -4.72 -6.47 8.21
C LEU A 69 -5.47 -6.48 6.86
N VAL A 70 -5.61 -5.31 6.24
CA VAL A 70 -6.34 -5.17 4.96
C VAL A 70 -5.43 -5.48 3.77
N TRP A 71 -4.16 -5.09 3.83
CA TRP A 71 -3.20 -5.25 2.74
C TRP A 71 -2.72 -6.70 2.56
N LYS A 72 -2.55 -7.45 3.65
CA LYS A 72 -1.98 -8.80 3.66
C LYS A 72 -2.55 -9.74 2.59
N PRO A 73 -3.88 -9.97 2.47
CA PRO A 73 -4.40 -10.93 1.49
C PRO A 73 -4.02 -10.58 0.04
N PHE A 74 -3.94 -9.28 -0.28
CA PHE A 74 -3.54 -8.84 -1.61
C PHE A 74 -2.02 -8.96 -1.82
N ASN A 75 -1.22 -8.65 -0.80
CA ASN A 75 0.22 -8.84 -0.83
C ASN A 75 0.60 -10.33 -0.96
N ASP A 76 -0.12 -11.21 -0.26
CA ASP A 76 0.09 -12.65 -0.32
C ASP A 76 -0.18 -13.15 -1.74
N LYS A 77 -1.24 -12.65 -2.40
CA LYS A 77 -1.52 -12.98 -3.81
C LYS A 77 -0.39 -12.58 -4.76
N VAL A 78 0.19 -11.38 -4.59
CA VAL A 78 1.35 -10.94 -5.37
C VAL A 78 2.56 -11.82 -5.09
N THR A 79 2.85 -12.05 -3.81
CA THR A 79 4.00 -12.82 -3.35
C THR A 79 3.93 -14.25 -3.88
N GLU A 80 2.78 -14.90 -3.76
CA GLU A 80 2.54 -16.24 -4.30
C GLU A 80 2.70 -16.29 -5.82
N ASN A 81 2.21 -15.28 -6.55
CA ASN A 81 2.42 -15.21 -7.99
C ASN A 81 3.93 -15.17 -8.35
N ILE A 82 4.71 -14.35 -7.64
CA ILE A 82 6.16 -14.26 -7.85
C ILE A 82 6.85 -15.58 -7.52
N LYS A 83 6.55 -16.15 -6.34
CA LYS A 83 7.11 -17.43 -5.89
C LYS A 83 6.82 -18.54 -6.91
N ASN A 84 5.56 -18.72 -7.29
CA ASN A 84 5.16 -19.74 -8.25
C ASN A 84 5.81 -19.54 -9.63
N SER A 85 6.04 -18.29 -10.04
CA SER A 85 6.71 -17.99 -11.30
C SER A 85 8.18 -18.36 -11.27
N LEU A 86 8.89 -18.07 -10.16
CA LEU A 86 10.29 -18.49 -9.98
C LEU A 86 10.42 -20.02 -9.94
N MET A 87 9.53 -20.71 -9.23
CA MET A 87 9.50 -22.18 -9.18
C MET A 87 9.38 -22.79 -10.59
N ARG A 88 8.51 -22.21 -11.44
CA ARG A 88 8.32 -22.67 -12.82
C ARG A 88 9.52 -22.38 -13.74
N MET A 89 10.39 -21.45 -13.38
CA MET A 89 11.59 -21.12 -14.15
C MET A 89 12.78 -21.99 -13.77
N CYS A 90 12.79 -22.51 -12.54
CA CYS A 90 13.85 -23.34 -12.00
C CYS A 90 13.98 -24.66 -12.80
N SER A 91 15.20 -24.98 -13.24
CA SER A 91 15.50 -26.23 -13.96
C SER A 91 15.83 -27.39 -13.02
N LEU A 92 16.09 -27.10 -11.75
CA LEU A 92 16.66 -28.05 -10.81
C LEU A 92 15.64 -29.12 -10.40
N GLU A 93 16.11 -30.36 -10.29
CA GLU A 93 15.34 -31.45 -9.67
C GLU A 93 15.34 -31.24 -8.16
N ILE A 94 14.27 -30.60 -7.67
CA ILE A 94 14.07 -30.27 -6.26
C ILE A 94 12.87 -31.09 -5.75
N SER A 95 13.01 -31.71 -4.58
CA SER A 95 11.94 -32.51 -4.00
C SER A 95 10.73 -31.65 -3.59
N SER A 96 9.54 -32.25 -3.53
CA SER A 96 8.33 -31.55 -3.08
C SER A 96 8.47 -30.94 -1.68
N GLU A 97 9.21 -31.61 -0.79
CA GLU A 97 9.48 -31.14 0.56
C GLU A 97 10.40 -29.92 0.57
N GLN A 98 11.47 -29.95 -0.22
CA GLN A 98 12.36 -28.79 -0.38
C GLN A 98 11.62 -27.58 -0.96
N TRP A 99 10.77 -27.80 -1.98
CA TRP A 99 9.92 -26.75 -2.54
C TRP A 99 8.96 -26.16 -1.51
N PHE A 100 8.35 -27.02 -0.69
CA PHE A 100 7.47 -26.56 0.39
C PHE A 100 8.20 -25.65 1.38
N THR A 101 9.41 -26.03 1.79
CA THR A 101 10.25 -25.24 2.70
C THR A 101 10.62 -23.88 2.12
N ILE A 102 11.23 -23.83 0.93
CA ILE A 102 11.65 -22.54 0.33
C ILE A 102 10.47 -21.65 -0.09
N LYS A 103 9.31 -22.25 -0.36
CA LYS A 103 8.07 -21.52 -0.65
C LYS A 103 7.46 -20.94 0.61
N LYS A 104 7.48 -21.64 1.74
CA LYS A 104 6.95 -21.13 3.01
C LYS A 104 7.76 -19.92 3.50
N ASP A 105 9.07 -19.95 3.30
CA ASP A 105 9.97 -18.90 3.76
C ASP A 105 10.05 -17.69 2.82
N ARG A 106 10.91 -16.73 3.16
CA ARG A 106 11.18 -15.54 2.33
C ARG A 106 12.25 -15.80 1.25
N THR A 107 12.78 -17.02 1.17
CA THR A 107 13.88 -17.41 0.29
C THR A 107 13.67 -17.00 -1.17
N LEU A 108 12.56 -17.43 -1.78
CA LEU A 108 12.25 -17.08 -3.18
C LEU A 108 12.10 -15.56 -3.39
N MET A 109 11.60 -14.82 -2.40
CA MET A 109 11.52 -13.36 -2.49
C MET A 109 12.89 -12.70 -2.37
N ASN A 110 13.80 -13.26 -1.57
CA ASN A 110 15.18 -12.79 -1.48
C ASN A 110 15.90 -12.99 -2.82
N VAL A 111 15.73 -14.15 -3.47
CA VAL A 111 16.25 -14.41 -4.82
C VAL A 111 15.70 -13.38 -5.81
N PHE A 112 14.38 -13.16 -5.82
CA PHE A 112 13.75 -12.17 -6.69
C PHE A 112 14.36 -10.77 -6.54
N TYR A 113 14.49 -10.27 -5.31
CA TYR A 113 15.01 -8.93 -5.07
C TYR A 113 16.52 -8.82 -5.29
N HIS A 114 17.28 -9.90 -5.09
CA HIS A 114 18.70 -9.95 -5.41
C HIS A 114 18.91 -9.77 -6.92
N LEU A 115 18.16 -10.51 -7.75
CA LEU A 115 18.24 -10.40 -9.21
C LEU A 115 17.85 -9.01 -9.72
N ILE A 116 16.83 -8.39 -9.14
CA ILE A 116 16.43 -7.01 -9.50
C ILE A 116 17.52 -5.99 -9.13
N GLY A 117 18.23 -6.22 -8.02
CA GLY A 117 19.25 -5.30 -7.53
C GLY A 117 20.53 -5.27 -8.37
N ASN A 118 20.82 -6.35 -9.10
CA ASN A 118 22.08 -6.54 -9.80
C ASN A 118 22.01 -6.21 -11.31
N ASP A 119 20.86 -5.82 -11.85
CA ASP A 119 20.69 -5.50 -13.27
C ASP A 119 19.97 -4.16 -13.49
N ASP A 120 20.58 -3.29 -14.31
CA ASP A 120 20.08 -1.93 -14.56
C ASP A 120 18.72 -1.91 -15.28
N SER A 121 18.44 -2.90 -16.13
CA SER A 121 17.18 -2.98 -16.87
C SER A 121 16.01 -3.37 -15.95
N LEU A 122 16.25 -4.29 -15.02
CA LEU A 122 15.33 -4.67 -13.96
C LEU A 122 15.18 -3.57 -12.92
N ALA A 123 16.25 -2.84 -12.59
CA ALA A 123 16.23 -1.69 -11.70
C ALA A 123 15.38 -0.54 -12.27
N SER A 124 15.42 -0.32 -13.59
CA SER A 124 14.54 0.65 -14.26
C SER A 124 13.07 0.25 -14.14
N LYS A 125 12.72 -1.01 -14.47
CA LYS A 125 11.35 -1.55 -14.31
C LYS A 125 10.89 -1.56 -12.85
N SER A 126 11.81 -1.71 -11.89
CA SER A 126 11.52 -1.64 -10.46
C SER A 126 10.94 -0.29 -10.04
N LYS A 127 11.31 0.81 -10.72
CA LYS A 127 10.75 2.15 -10.43
C LYS A 127 9.23 2.19 -10.67
N ASP A 128 8.74 1.51 -11.70
CA ASP A 128 7.30 1.43 -11.99
C ASP A 128 6.57 0.58 -10.97
N VAL A 129 7.17 -0.55 -10.57
CA VAL A 129 6.67 -1.41 -9.50
C VAL A 129 6.61 -0.66 -8.18
N MET A 130 7.63 0.13 -7.85
CA MET A 130 7.66 0.97 -6.66
C MET A 130 6.62 2.07 -6.71
N PHE A 131 6.43 2.72 -7.86
CA PHE A 131 5.40 3.75 -8.03
C PHE A 131 4.00 3.17 -7.86
N ASN A 132 3.69 2.06 -8.54
CA ASN A 132 2.43 1.36 -8.33
C ASN A 132 2.30 0.92 -6.86
N GLY A 133 3.38 0.43 -6.25
CA GLY A 133 3.42 0.04 -4.85
C GLY A 133 3.15 1.19 -3.88
N LEU A 134 3.48 2.43 -4.23
CA LEU A 134 3.09 3.62 -3.45
C LEU A 134 1.58 3.85 -3.57
N VAL A 135 1.09 4.00 -4.80
CA VAL A 135 -0.34 4.26 -5.09
C VAL A 135 -1.22 3.18 -4.47
N TRP A 136 -0.79 1.93 -4.57
CA TRP A 136 -1.47 0.77 -3.99
C TRP A 136 -1.54 0.85 -2.46
N THR A 137 -0.42 1.12 -1.79
CA THR A 137 -0.45 1.29 -0.32
C THR A 137 -1.26 2.51 0.12
N THR A 138 -1.21 3.61 -0.64
CA THR A 138 -2.03 4.80 -0.40
C THR A 138 -3.52 4.50 -0.56
N CYS A 139 -3.90 3.65 -1.52
CA CYS A 139 -5.28 3.22 -1.70
C CYS A 139 -5.78 2.44 -0.47
N PHE A 140 -4.93 1.60 0.14
CA PHE A 140 -5.28 0.93 1.40
C PHE A 140 -5.40 1.91 2.56
N ASP A 141 -4.48 2.87 2.68
CA ASP A 141 -4.57 3.92 3.70
C ASP A 141 -5.89 4.67 3.59
N PHE A 142 -6.23 5.12 2.38
CA PHE A 142 -7.47 5.80 2.07
C PHE A 142 -8.69 4.95 2.42
N THR A 143 -8.67 3.65 2.06
CA THR A 143 -9.76 2.71 2.36
C THR A 143 -9.98 2.57 3.87
N ILE A 144 -8.91 2.31 4.62
CA ILE A 144 -8.97 2.12 6.07
C ILE A 144 -9.45 3.40 6.75
N LEU A 145 -8.83 4.54 6.42
CA LEU A 145 -9.18 5.82 7.02
C LEU A 145 -10.60 6.25 6.65
N SER A 146 -11.09 5.92 5.45
CA SER A 146 -12.48 6.16 5.05
C SER A 146 -13.45 5.36 5.92
N ALA A 147 -13.18 4.07 6.15
CA ALA A 147 -14.02 3.23 7.01
C ALA A 147 -14.01 3.72 8.46
N THR A 148 -12.82 4.00 9.01
CA THR A 148 -12.66 4.50 10.39
C THR A 148 -13.30 5.87 10.55
N GLY A 149 -13.04 6.81 9.63
CA GLY A 149 -13.64 8.13 9.65
C GLY A 149 -15.16 8.08 9.53
N GLY A 150 -15.69 7.27 8.60
CA GLY A 150 -17.13 7.08 8.45
C GLY A 150 -17.80 6.58 9.73
N PHE A 151 -17.16 5.63 10.43
CA PHE A 151 -17.63 5.15 11.72
C PHE A 151 -17.59 6.22 12.81
N VAL A 152 -16.50 7.00 12.90
CA VAL A 152 -16.37 8.10 13.86
C VAL A 152 -17.45 9.16 13.64
N TYR A 153 -17.68 9.58 12.39
CA TYR A 153 -18.73 10.56 12.08
C TYR A 153 -20.14 10.02 12.32
N LEU A 154 -20.37 8.72 12.13
CA LEU A 154 -21.64 8.10 12.49
C LEU A 154 -21.89 8.21 14.00
N LEU A 155 -20.88 7.90 14.83
CA LEU A 155 -20.98 8.05 16.28
C LEU A 155 -21.19 9.51 16.69
N LEU A 156 -20.45 10.44 16.10
CA LEU A 156 -20.61 11.87 16.36
C LEU A 156 -22.03 12.34 16.04
N SER A 157 -22.65 11.84 14.97
CA SER A 157 -24.05 12.17 14.66
C SER A 157 -25.01 11.71 15.76
N ILE A 158 -24.81 10.50 16.29
CA ILE A 158 -25.65 9.94 17.35
C ILE A 158 -25.54 10.78 18.64
N PHE A 159 -24.32 11.17 19.03
CA PHE A 159 -24.09 11.90 20.28
C PHE A 159 -24.39 13.40 20.20
N SER A 160 -24.15 14.03 19.05
CA SER A 160 -24.40 15.47 18.88
C SER A 160 -25.82 15.81 18.43
N GLY A 161 -26.54 14.83 17.87
CA GLY A 161 -27.81 15.06 17.17
C GLY A 161 -27.65 15.80 15.83
N ASN A 162 -26.42 16.10 15.39
CA ASN A 162 -26.19 16.80 14.14
C ASN A 162 -26.25 15.83 12.96
N HIS A 163 -27.29 15.98 12.13
CA HIS A 163 -27.49 15.17 10.92
C HIS A 163 -26.42 15.43 9.85
N HIS A 164 -25.69 16.54 9.90
CA HIS A 164 -24.59 16.83 8.99
C HIS A 164 -23.54 15.70 8.96
N TYR A 165 -23.21 15.15 10.12
CA TYR A 165 -22.24 14.07 10.25
C TYR A 165 -22.70 12.75 9.61
N ILE A 166 -24.01 12.54 9.40
CA ILE A 166 -24.52 11.40 8.62
C ILE A 166 -24.07 11.51 7.18
N TYR A 167 -24.18 12.69 6.57
CA TYR A 167 -23.77 12.89 5.18
C TYR A 167 -22.27 12.65 4.99
N ILE A 168 -21.44 13.18 5.90
CA ILE A 168 -19.99 12.93 5.89
C ILE A 168 -19.71 11.43 6.04
N SER A 169 -20.37 10.76 6.98
CA SER A 169 -20.23 9.32 7.20
C SER A 169 -20.57 8.50 5.95
N VAL A 170 -21.70 8.79 5.30
CA VAL A 170 -22.12 8.14 4.05
C VAL A 170 -21.11 8.40 2.92
N THR A 171 -20.59 9.62 2.80
CA THR A 171 -19.55 9.93 1.81
C THR A 171 -18.28 9.11 2.07
N LEU A 172 -17.81 9.06 3.31
CA LEU A 172 -16.62 8.28 3.67
C LEU A 172 -16.83 6.78 3.46
N TYR A 173 -17.99 6.21 3.78
CA TYR A 173 -18.29 4.81 3.46
C TYR A 173 -18.33 4.56 1.95
N THR A 174 -18.86 5.51 1.18
CA THR A 174 -18.82 5.42 -0.30
C THR A 174 -17.38 5.39 -0.80
N LEU A 175 -16.52 6.27 -0.28
CA LEU A 175 -15.09 6.31 -0.59
C LEU A 175 -14.35 5.03 -0.16
N PHE A 176 -14.74 4.42 0.97
CA PHE A 176 -14.24 3.12 1.40
C PHE A 176 -14.51 2.03 0.36
N TYR A 177 -15.75 1.90 -0.14
CA TYR A 177 -16.08 0.90 -1.16
C TYR A 177 -15.35 1.14 -2.48
N ILE A 178 -15.22 2.41 -2.90
CA ILE A 178 -14.43 2.80 -4.07
C ILE A 178 -12.95 2.42 -3.88
N GLY A 179 -12.39 2.70 -2.69
CA GLY A 179 -11.02 2.36 -2.32
C GLY A 179 -10.76 0.85 -2.35
N LEU A 180 -11.71 0.03 -1.88
CA LEU A 180 -11.64 -1.43 -2.01
C LEU A 180 -11.59 -1.88 -3.47
N ALA A 181 -12.45 -1.34 -4.33
CA ALA A 181 -12.47 -1.67 -5.75
C ALA A 181 -11.14 -1.31 -6.43
N PHE A 182 -10.60 -0.12 -6.16
CA PHE A 182 -9.28 0.27 -6.69
C PHE A 182 -8.14 -0.57 -6.15
N SER A 183 -8.21 -1.03 -4.89
CA SER A 183 -7.19 -1.91 -4.31
C SER A 183 -7.07 -3.23 -5.09
N TRP A 184 -8.18 -3.79 -5.58
CA TRP A 184 -8.18 -4.95 -6.47
C TRP A 184 -7.51 -4.66 -7.82
N LEU A 185 -7.88 -3.56 -8.47
CA LEU A 185 -7.31 -3.16 -9.76
C LEU A 185 -5.79 -2.91 -9.67
N LEU A 186 -5.35 -2.22 -8.62
CA LEU A 186 -3.94 -1.94 -8.36
C LEU A 186 -3.14 -3.21 -8.03
N THR A 187 -3.77 -4.20 -7.40
CA THR A 187 -3.16 -5.52 -7.17
C THR A 187 -2.91 -6.23 -8.50
N TYR A 188 -3.89 -6.27 -9.40
CA TYR A 188 -3.74 -6.88 -10.73
C TYR A 188 -2.66 -6.17 -11.55
N ARG A 189 -2.64 -4.83 -11.52
CA ARG A 189 -1.57 -4.04 -12.14
C ARG A 189 -0.20 -4.37 -11.55
N HIS A 190 -0.11 -4.54 -10.23
CA HIS A 190 1.15 -4.89 -9.57
C HIS A 190 1.66 -6.28 -9.96
N ILE A 191 0.74 -7.25 -10.11
CA ILE A 191 1.04 -8.60 -10.63
C ILE A 191 1.58 -8.49 -12.05
N ASN A 192 0.93 -7.73 -12.94
CA ASN A 192 1.37 -7.58 -14.33
C ASN A 192 2.77 -6.94 -14.43
N LEU A 193 3.04 -5.91 -13.62
CA LEU A 193 4.37 -5.29 -13.57
C LEU A 193 5.43 -6.29 -13.07
N SER A 194 5.11 -7.06 -12.03
CA SER A 194 6.00 -8.09 -11.50
C SER A 194 6.25 -9.20 -12.52
N ASN A 195 5.23 -9.61 -13.28
CA ASN A 195 5.34 -10.57 -14.38
C ASN A 195 6.26 -10.03 -15.49
N GLY A 196 6.21 -8.73 -15.78
CA GLY A 196 7.13 -8.10 -16.71
C GLY A 196 8.59 -8.14 -16.26
N GLN A 197 8.86 -8.10 -14.94
CA GLN A 197 10.22 -8.33 -14.40
C GLN A 197 10.61 -9.81 -14.47
N LEU A 198 9.68 -10.69 -14.13
CA LEU A 198 9.86 -12.14 -14.18
C LEU A 198 10.17 -12.63 -15.59
N GLU A 199 9.55 -12.07 -16.63
CA GLU A 199 9.85 -12.43 -18.02
C GLU A 199 11.28 -12.06 -18.42
N VAL A 200 11.78 -10.90 -17.97
CA VAL A 200 13.19 -10.52 -18.18
C VAL A 200 14.13 -11.47 -17.44
N ILE A 201 13.78 -11.82 -16.19
CA ILE A 201 14.52 -12.81 -15.39
C ILE A 201 14.57 -14.17 -16.11
N LYS A 202 13.44 -14.64 -16.63
CA LYS A 202 13.35 -15.90 -17.37
C LYS A 202 14.23 -15.91 -18.62
N GLN A 203 14.26 -14.82 -19.36
CA GLN A 203 14.99 -14.74 -20.63
C GLN A 203 16.50 -14.57 -20.43
N ARG A 204 16.93 -13.85 -19.40
CA ARG A 204 18.33 -13.42 -19.26
C ARG A 204 19.07 -13.98 -18.05
N PHE A 205 18.33 -14.40 -17.02
CA PHE A 205 18.88 -14.74 -15.70
C PHE A 205 18.44 -16.12 -15.21
N LYS A 206 18.00 -17.01 -16.12
CA LYS A 206 17.53 -18.34 -15.75
C LYS A 206 18.57 -19.13 -14.95
N GLN A 207 19.82 -19.13 -15.41
CA GLN A 207 20.91 -19.82 -14.71
C GLN A 207 21.17 -19.21 -13.32
N ASN A 208 21.14 -17.88 -13.21
CA ASN A 208 21.27 -17.21 -11.92
C ASN A 208 20.12 -17.56 -10.96
N VAL A 209 18.91 -17.81 -11.45
CA VAL A 209 17.80 -18.30 -10.61
C VAL A 209 18.14 -19.68 -10.05
N ASP A 210 18.63 -20.59 -10.89
CA ASP A 210 19.02 -21.94 -10.46
C ASP A 210 20.16 -21.87 -9.42
N ASP A 211 21.21 -21.09 -9.69
CA ASP A 211 22.36 -20.93 -8.79
C ASP A 211 21.94 -20.39 -7.42
N GLN A 212 21.08 -19.37 -7.40
CA GLN A 212 20.60 -18.75 -6.17
C GLN A 212 19.67 -19.67 -5.37
N ILE A 213 18.83 -20.45 -6.05
CA ILE A 213 17.96 -21.44 -5.39
C ILE A 213 18.80 -22.59 -4.83
N LYS A 214 19.79 -23.08 -5.59
CA LYS A 214 20.70 -24.13 -5.13
C LYS A 214 21.46 -23.69 -3.88
N GLN A 215 22.06 -22.50 -3.92
CA GLN A 215 22.75 -21.93 -2.77
C GLN A 215 21.80 -21.79 -1.56
N ALA A 216 20.56 -21.38 -1.77
CA ALA A 216 19.60 -21.28 -0.68
C ALA A 216 19.23 -22.64 -0.08
N LEU A 217 19.16 -23.71 -0.88
CA LEU A 217 18.91 -25.08 -0.41
C LEU A 217 20.09 -25.65 0.38
N GLU A 218 21.32 -25.30 0.02
CA GLU A 218 22.53 -25.73 0.75
C GLU A 218 22.67 -25.08 2.14
N ASN A 219 21.93 -23.99 2.40
CA ASN A 219 21.95 -23.25 3.66
C ASN A 219 20.74 -23.55 4.58
N LEU A 220 19.88 -24.51 4.21
CA LEU A 220 18.74 -24.99 5.01
C LEU A 220 19.12 -26.22 5.82
#